data_AF-A0A842HYE1-F1
#
_entry.id   AF-A0A842HYE1-F1
#
_cell.length_a   1.000
_cell.length_b   1.000
_cell.length_c   1.000
_cell.angle_alpha   90.00
_cell.angle_beta   90.00
_cell.angle_gamma   90.00
#
_symmetry.space_group_name_H-M   'P 1'
#
loop_
_entity.id
_entity.type
_entity.pdbx_description
1 polymer ?
#
loop_
_entity_poly.entity_id
_entity_poly.type
_entity_poly.pdbx_seq_one_letter_code
_entity_poly.pdbx_strand_id
1 'polypeptide(L)'
;MLGSAAAAGAFLALAGGHAQEGDNPFDSGPPTAQSNPEYTRIDSERGAVLCSWMIVTEMRALHRRCHADEPPELTSSLDRSLDRFHTFIVANSDDTRDALEARVASRLAEVDAEEGVCAPDGEAERFYQLFISQGATGIDEMTEFALAVPRPPVLNPCL
;
A
#
# COMPACT_ATOMS: atom_id res chain seq x y z
N MET A 1 2.32 11.50 78.33
CA MET A 1 0.93 11.03 78.50
C MET A 1 0.47 10.49 77.18
N LEU A 2 -0.15 9.31 77.21
CA LEU A 2 -0.64 8.54 76.06
C LEU A 2 -1.71 9.32 75.28
N GLY A 3 -1.86 8.98 74.00
CA GLY A 3 -3.03 9.35 73.19
C GLY A 3 -2.95 8.83 71.76
N SER A 4 -3.26 7.54 71.56
CA SER A 4 -3.64 6.97 70.27
C SER A 4 -5.04 7.45 69.86
N ALA A 5 -5.27 7.68 68.56
CA ALA A 5 -6.46 7.21 67.84
C ALA A 5 -6.34 7.45 66.32
N ALA A 6 -6.64 6.41 65.57
CA ALA A 6 -6.69 6.35 64.11
C ALA A 6 -8.02 6.90 63.56
N ALA A 7 -8.02 7.33 62.29
CA ALA A 7 -9.20 7.29 61.45
C ALA A 7 -8.80 7.09 59.97
N ALA A 8 -9.45 6.11 59.35
CA ALA A 8 -9.33 5.68 57.97
C ALA A 8 -10.06 6.63 57.00
N GLY A 9 -9.64 6.63 55.74
CA GLY A 9 -10.35 7.37 54.69
C GLY A 9 -9.85 7.08 53.28
N ALA A 10 -10.47 6.08 52.64
CA ALA A 10 -10.81 5.98 51.22
C ALA A 10 -9.75 6.31 50.14
N PHE A 11 -9.28 5.29 49.43
CA PHE A 11 -9.01 5.39 47.99
C PHE A 11 -9.78 4.28 47.25
N LEU A 12 -10.94 4.66 46.72
CA LEU A 12 -11.77 3.86 45.84
C LEU A 12 -11.34 4.14 44.39
N ALA A 13 -10.90 3.07 43.73
CA ALA A 13 -11.03 2.68 42.33
C ALA A 13 -11.03 3.72 41.19
N LEU A 14 -10.29 3.36 40.13
CA LEU A 14 -10.69 3.24 38.70
C LEU A 14 -9.48 3.62 37.83
N ALA A 15 -8.84 2.67 37.17
CA ALA A 15 -9.19 2.14 35.85
C ALA A 15 -8.44 2.85 34.73
N GLY A 16 -7.94 2.05 33.77
CA GLY A 16 -7.80 2.47 32.38
C GLY A 16 -6.54 3.27 32.06
N GLY A 17 -5.52 2.56 31.56
CA GLY A 17 -4.38 3.17 30.90
C GLY A 17 -3.59 2.13 30.12
N HIS A 18 -4.27 1.24 29.40
CA HIS A 18 -3.63 0.54 28.31
C HIS A 18 -3.70 1.44 27.08
N ALA A 19 -2.55 1.52 26.43
CA ALA A 19 -2.23 2.33 25.27
C ALA A 19 -3.40 2.43 24.28
N GLN A 20 -3.66 3.66 23.81
CA GLN A 20 -4.34 3.86 22.54
C GLN A 20 -3.55 3.10 21.47
N GLU A 21 -4.11 1.95 21.09
CA GLU A 21 -3.90 1.34 19.79
C GLU A 21 -4.16 2.44 18.75
N GLY A 22 -3.15 2.77 17.96
CA GLY A 22 -3.30 3.74 16.90
C GLY A 22 -4.37 3.24 15.94
N ASP A 23 -5.47 4.00 15.82
CA ASP A 23 -6.44 3.86 14.74
C ASP A 23 -5.67 3.95 13.41
N ASN A 24 -5.30 2.81 12.84
CA ASN A 24 -5.03 2.74 11.42
C ASN A 24 -6.39 2.86 10.73
N PRO A 25 -6.65 3.91 9.93
CA PRO A 25 -7.93 4.09 9.24
C PRO A 25 -8.24 3.00 8.20
N PHE A 26 -7.40 1.96 8.12
CA PHE A 26 -7.49 0.82 7.22
C PHE A 26 -7.94 -0.48 7.90
N ASP A 27 -8.09 -0.52 9.23
CA ASP A 27 -8.35 -1.77 9.97
C ASP A 27 -9.83 -2.05 10.27
N SER A 28 -10.74 -1.19 9.79
CA SER A 28 -12.19 -1.30 10.08
C SER A 28 -13.05 -1.16 8.84
N GLY A 29 -12.68 -1.83 7.75
CA GLY A 29 -13.57 -2.02 6.61
C GLY A 29 -14.64 -3.10 6.91
N PRO A 30 -15.88 -2.97 6.39
CA PRO A 30 -16.90 -4.04 6.45
C PRO A 30 -16.31 -5.33 5.87
N PRO A 31 -16.70 -6.54 6.31
CA PRO A 31 -15.97 -7.80 6.09
C PRO A 31 -15.41 -7.87 4.66
N THR A 32 -14.14 -7.47 4.52
CA THR A 32 -13.55 -7.18 3.23
C THR A 32 -13.22 -8.52 2.57
N ALA A 33 -12.98 -8.52 1.26
CA ALA A 33 -12.78 -9.74 0.47
C ALA A 33 -11.73 -10.75 1.00
N GLN A 34 -10.90 -10.36 1.97
CA GLN A 34 -10.03 -11.24 2.74
C GLN A 34 -10.78 -12.33 3.56
N SER A 35 -12.08 -12.16 3.78
CA SER A 35 -12.91 -13.16 4.47
C SER A 35 -13.46 -14.26 3.56
N ASN A 36 -13.36 -14.10 2.22
CA ASN A 36 -13.71 -15.15 1.27
C ASN A 36 -12.46 -16.02 0.99
N PRO A 37 -12.45 -17.30 1.40
CA PRO A 37 -11.29 -18.18 1.21
C PRO A 37 -10.87 -18.35 -0.25
N GLU A 38 -11.80 -18.21 -1.19
CA GLU A 38 -11.50 -18.28 -2.63
C GLU A 38 -10.63 -17.09 -3.06
N TYR A 39 -11.01 -15.87 -2.67
CA TYR A 39 -10.25 -14.67 -3.02
C TYR A 39 -8.92 -14.62 -2.28
N THR A 40 -8.87 -15.00 -1.00
CA THR A 40 -7.61 -15.09 -0.26
C THR A 40 -6.60 -16.02 -0.95
N ARG A 41 -7.05 -17.17 -1.46
CA ARG A 41 -6.19 -18.07 -2.24
C ARG A 41 -5.75 -17.41 -3.55
N ILE A 42 -6.67 -16.81 -4.30
CA ILE A 42 -6.35 -16.15 -5.57
C ILE A 42 -5.33 -15.02 -5.35
N ASP A 43 -5.51 -14.18 -4.34
CA ASP A 43 -4.58 -13.09 -4.02
C ASP A 43 -3.22 -13.60 -3.53
N SER A 44 -3.17 -14.76 -2.86
CA SER A 44 -1.91 -15.40 -2.48
C SER A 44 -1.17 -16.00 -3.69
N GLU A 45 -1.90 -16.51 -4.68
CA GLU A 45 -1.33 -17.13 -5.89
C GLU A 45 -0.98 -16.10 -6.98
N ARG A 46 -1.74 -15.00 -7.07
CA ARG A 46 -1.67 -14.01 -8.16
C ARG A 46 -1.21 -12.62 -7.72
N GLY A 47 -1.10 -12.39 -6.42
CA GLY A 47 -0.83 -11.08 -5.83
C GLY A 47 -2.11 -10.31 -5.51
N ALA A 48 -2.09 -9.60 -4.39
CA ALA A 48 -3.15 -8.70 -3.98
C ALA A 48 -3.16 -7.44 -4.86
N VAL A 49 -4.30 -7.15 -5.48
CA VAL A 49 -4.42 -6.13 -6.53
C VAL A 49 -4.01 -4.72 -6.06
N LEU A 50 -4.43 -4.29 -4.85
CA LEU A 50 -4.05 -2.96 -4.36
C LEU A 50 -2.56 -2.88 -4.01
N CYS A 51 -1.97 -3.95 -3.48
CA CYS A 51 -0.52 -4.00 -3.25
C CYS A 51 0.24 -3.88 -4.57
N SER A 52 -0.12 -4.67 -5.59
CA SER A 52 0.53 -4.59 -6.90
C SER A 52 0.37 -3.21 -7.54
N TRP A 53 -0.81 -2.59 -7.45
CA TRP A 53 -1.04 -1.23 -7.92
C TRP A 53 -0.18 -0.19 -7.17
N MET A 54 -0.04 -0.31 -5.85
CA MET A 54 0.83 0.56 -5.06
C MET A 54 2.30 0.41 -5.46
N ILE A 55 2.78 -0.81 -5.68
CA ILE A 55 4.15 -1.06 -6.15
C ILE A 55 4.37 -0.40 -7.51
N VAL A 56 3.48 -0.62 -8.48
CA VAL A 56 3.61 0.02 -9.81
C VAL A 56 3.59 1.55 -9.70
N THR A 57 2.76 2.10 -8.81
CA THR A 57 2.70 3.54 -8.53
C THR A 57 4.04 4.05 -8.00
N GLU A 58 4.64 3.33 -7.04
CA GLU A 58 5.95 3.66 -6.48
C GLU A 58 7.05 3.62 -7.54
N MET A 59 7.07 2.57 -8.35
CA MET A 59 8.06 2.39 -9.42
C MET A 59 7.93 3.48 -10.47
N ARG A 60 6.69 3.90 -10.78
CA ARG A 60 6.43 5.03 -11.66
C ARG A 60 6.94 6.35 -11.10
N ALA A 61 6.78 6.57 -9.79
CA ALA A 61 7.28 7.76 -9.11
C ALA A 61 8.82 7.81 -9.12
N LEU A 62 9.47 6.71 -8.73
CA LEU A 62 10.93 6.58 -8.72
C LEU A 62 11.52 6.67 -10.13
N HIS A 63 10.94 5.99 -11.12
CA HIS A 63 11.39 6.06 -12.51
C HIS A 63 11.40 7.51 -13.01
N ARG A 64 10.29 8.23 -12.80
CA ARG A 64 10.18 9.64 -13.20
C ARG A 64 11.19 10.53 -12.50
N ARG A 65 11.42 10.31 -11.21
CA ARG A 65 12.20 11.23 -10.37
C ARG A 65 13.70 10.99 -10.46
N CYS A 66 14.12 9.73 -10.52
CA CYS A 66 15.50 9.30 -10.42
C CYS A 66 16.08 8.77 -11.73
N HIS A 67 15.22 8.28 -12.65
CA HIS A 67 15.61 7.55 -13.85
C HIS A 67 14.96 8.12 -15.12
N ALA A 68 14.72 9.44 -15.16
CA ALA A 68 14.01 10.09 -16.26
C ALA A 68 14.69 9.96 -17.65
N ASP A 69 15.99 9.66 -17.67
CA ASP A 69 16.79 9.48 -18.88
C ASP A 69 16.77 8.02 -19.40
N GLU A 70 16.10 7.10 -18.71
CA GLU A 70 15.95 5.70 -19.14
C GLU A 70 15.01 5.55 -20.36
N PRO A 71 15.08 4.39 -21.06
CA PRO A 71 14.28 4.17 -22.27
C PRO A 71 12.77 4.35 -22.05
N PRO A 72 12.06 5.00 -22.99
CA PRO A 72 10.64 5.36 -22.84
C PRO A 72 9.71 4.15 -22.74
N GLU A 73 10.18 2.95 -23.08
CA GLU A 73 9.44 1.70 -22.98
C GLU A 73 9.05 1.37 -21.54
N LEU A 74 9.92 1.65 -20.56
CA LEU A 74 9.65 1.42 -19.14
C LEU A 74 8.57 2.37 -18.63
N THR A 75 8.71 3.67 -18.91
CA THR A 75 7.66 4.67 -18.62
C THR A 75 6.32 4.23 -19.21
N SER A 76 6.32 3.84 -20.49
CA SER A 76 5.10 3.44 -21.20
C SER A 76 4.46 2.18 -20.60
N SER A 77 5.27 1.22 -20.15
CA SER A 77 4.77 0.01 -19.49
C SER A 77 4.17 0.32 -18.12
N LEU A 78 4.86 1.10 -17.29
CA LEU A 78 4.34 1.54 -15.98
C LEU A 78 3.01 2.30 -16.12
N ASP A 79 2.92 3.22 -17.09
CA ASP A 79 1.69 3.99 -17.34
C ASP A 79 0.53 3.08 -17.82
N ARG A 80 0.81 2.13 -18.72
CA ARG A 80 -0.20 1.13 -19.14
C ARG A 80 -0.63 0.23 -17.99
N SER A 81 0.30 -0.20 -17.15
CA SER A 81 -0.02 -1.02 -15.98
C SER A 81 -0.95 -0.30 -15.01
N LEU A 82 -0.66 0.97 -14.70
CA LEU A 82 -1.54 1.79 -13.85
C LEU A 82 -2.94 1.93 -14.45
N ASP A 83 -3.06 2.16 -15.76
CA ASP A 83 -4.36 2.24 -16.43
C ASP A 83 -5.17 0.95 -16.33
N ARG A 84 -4.50 -0.21 -16.50
CA ARG A 84 -5.13 -1.54 -16.34
C ARG A 84 -5.57 -1.79 -14.89
N PHE A 85 -4.73 -1.45 -13.92
CA PHE A 85 -5.09 -1.54 -12.50
C PHE A 85 -6.28 -0.65 -12.17
N HIS A 86 -6.28 0.61 -12.62
CA HIS A 86 -7.41 1.51 -12.40
C HIS A 86 -8.71 0.96 -12.99
N THR A 87 -8.67 0.46 -14.22
CA THR A 87 -9.82 -0.16 -14.87
C THR A 87 -10.34 -1.35 -14.07
N PHE A 88 -9.43 -2.21 -13.60
CA PHE A 88 -9.81 -3.36 -12.78
C PHE A 88 -10.40 -2.95 -11.44
N ILE A 89 -9.77 -2.02 -10.72
CA ILE A 89 -10.20 -1.58 -9.39
C ILE A 89 -11.60 -0.96 -9.49
N VAL A 90 -11.82 -0.03 -10.42
CA VAL A 90 -13.14 0.60 -10.64
C VAL A 90 -14.22 -0.42 -11.00
N ALA A 91 -13.86 -1.48 -11.74
CA ALA A 91 -14.82 -2.53 -12.11
C ALA A 91 -15.17 -3.48 -10.94
N ASN A 92 -14.37 -3.52 -9.88
CA ASN A 92 -14.48 -4.50 -8.80
C ASN A 92 -14.56 -3.88 -7.39
N SER A 93 -14.71 -2.56 -7.27
CA SER A 93 -14.88 -1.84 -6.00
C SER A 93 -15.72 -0.57 -6.19
N ASP A 94 -15.95 0.15 -5.09
CA ASP A 94 -16.64 1.46 -5.10
C ASP A 94 -15.68 2.63 -5.37
N ASP A 95 -14.41 2.37 -5.68
CA ASP A 95 -13.46 3.43 -6.03
C ASP A 95 -13.78 4.04 -7.40
N THR A 96 -13.40 5.31 -7.56
CA THR A 96 -13.53 6.03 -8.83
C THR A 96 -12.18 6.23 -9.49
N ARG A 97 -12.18 6.41 -10.82
CA ARG A 97 -10.97 6.72 -11.58
C ARG A 97 -10.25 7.95 -11.04
N ASP A 98 -10.99 9.04 -10.81
CA ASP A 98 -10.44 10.30 -10.29
C ASP A 98 -9.80 10.12 -8.90
N ALA A 99 -10.40 9.31 -8.03
CA ALA A 99 -9.83 9.03 -6.71
C ALA A 99 -8.50 8.26 -6.82
N LEU A 100 -8.40 7.31 -7.74
CA LEU A 100 -7.16 6.56 -7.98
C LEU A 100 -6.07 7.44 -8.57
N GLU A 101 -6.41 8.27 -9.56
CA GLU A 101 -5.48 9.22 -10.18
C GLU A 101 -4.98 10.27 -9.17
N ALA A 102 -5.85 10.74 -8.28
CA ALA A 102 -5.46 11.64 -7.19
C ALA A 102 -4.47 10.98 -6.22
N ARG A 103 -4.65 9.69 -5.90
CA ARG A 103 -3.70 8.93 -5.05
C ARG A 103 -2.34 8.76 -5.74
N VAL A 104 -2.33 8.44 -7.04
CA VAL A 104 -1.10 8.38 -7.84
C VAL A 104 -0.39 9.74 -7.83
N ALA A 105 -1.12 10.83 -8.11
CA ALA A 105 -0.55 12.17 -8.11
C ALA A 105 0.03 12.57 -6.74
N SER A 106 -0.67 12.24 -5.64
CA SER A 106 -0.15 12.43 -4.28
C SER A 106 1.16 11.70 -4.07
N ARG A 107 1.22 10.41 -4.44
CA ARG A 107 2.43 9.61 -4.24
C ARG A 107 3.61 10.12 -5.05
N LEU A 108 3.37 10.55 -6.29
CA LEU A 108 4.37 11.20 -7.13
C LEU A 108 4.94 12.46 -6.47
N ALA A 109 4.07 13.31 -5.88
CA ALA A 109 4.50 14.50 -5.17
C ALA A 109 5.28 14.19 -3.89
N GLU A 110 4.91 13.13 -3.16
CA GLU A 110 5.64 12.66 -1.98
C GLU A 110 7.07 12.25 -2.33
N VAL A 111 7.24 11.41 -3.36
CA VAL A 111 8.56 10.96 -3.82
C VAL A 111 9.40 12.12 -4.36
N ASP A 112 8.78 13.10 -5.03
CA ASP A 112 9.51 14.30 -5.50
C ASP A 112 10.07 15.13 -4.34
N ALA A 113 9.36 15.16 -3.21
CA ALA A 113 9.73 15.90 -2.01
C ALA A 113 10.71 15.14 -1.10
N GLU A 114 10.92 13.83 -1.32
CA GLU A 114 11.76 13.00 -0.48
C GLU A 114 13.26 13.22 -0.78
N GLU A 115 13.97 13.75 0.22
CA GLU A 115 15.41 13.97 0.11
C GLU A 115 16.19 12.65 0.11
N GLY A 116 17.11 12.49 -0.84
CA GLY A 116 17.95 11.30 -0.91
C GLY A 116 17.26 10.05 -1.46
N VAL A 117 16.02 10.14 -1.94
CA VAL A 117 15.29 9.00 -2.52
C VAL A 117 16.02 8.35 -3.71
N CYS A 118 16.81 9.14 -4.45
CA CYS A 118 17.65 8.68 -5.56
C CYS A 118 19.08 8.28 -5.14
N ALA A 119 19.34 8.06 -3.85
CA ALA A 119 20.66 7.64 -3.38
C ALA A 119 21.00 6.27 -3.98
N PRO A 120 22.17 6.08 -4.64
CA PRO A 120 22.50 4.84 -5.35
C PRO A 120 22.45 3.57 -4.48
N ASP A 121 22.78 3.67 -3.19
CA ASP A 121 22.74 2.56 -2.24
C ASP A 121 21.49 2.57 -1.34
N GLY A 122 20.52 3.43 -1.67
CA GLY A 122 19.26 3.60 -0.94
C GLY A 122 18.32 2.41 -1.09
N GLU A 123 17.42 2.22 -0.14
CA GLU A 123 16.43 1.14 -0.19
C GLU A 123 15.48 1.28 -1.39
N ALA A 124 15.00 2.49 -1.67
CA ALA A 124 14.17 2.80 -2.82
C ALA A 124 14.85 2.42 -4.14
N GLU A 125 16.14 2.76 -4.30
CA GLU A 125 16.92 2.41 -5.48
C GLU A 125 17.11 0.90 -5.63
N ARG A 126 17.43 0.18 -4.54
CA ARG A 126 17.57 -1.29 -4.59
C ARG A 126 16.25 -1.97 -4.96
N PHE A 127 15.13 -1.49 -4.40
CA PHE A 127 13.82 -2.02 -4.72
C PHE A 127 13.43 -1.71 -6.18
N TYR A 128 13.70 -0.49 -6.64
CA TYR A 128 13.52 -0.09 -8.03
C TYR A 128 14.28 -1.01 -8.99
N GLN A 129 15.58 -1.18 -8.79
CA GLN A 129 16.43 -2.03 -9.63
C GLN A 129 15.95 -3.49 -9.65
N LEU A 130 15.52 -4.02 -8.50
CA LEU A 130 14.94 -5.36 -8.43
C LEU A 130 13.67 -5.46 -9.29
N PHE A 131 12.77 -4.49 -9.17
CA PHE A 131 11.50 -4.50 -9.90
C PHE A 131 11.71 -4.36 -11.41
N ILE A 132 12.50 -3.37 -11.84
CA ILE A 132 12.73 -3.07 -13.26
C ILE A 132 13.66 -4.05 -13.95
N SER A 133 14.39 -4.91 -13.21
CA SER A 133 15.19 -6.01 -13.79
C SER A 133 14.37 -6.96 -14.68
N GLN A 134 13.05 -6.99 -14.50
CA GLN A 134 12.10 -7.75 -15.31
C GLN A 134 11.83 -7.10 -16.68
N GLY A 135 12.18 -5.83 -16.85
CA GLY A 135 11.94 -5.03 -18.05
C GLY A 135 10.46 -4.72 -18.27
N ALA A 136 10.18 -3.93 -19.32
CA ALA A 136 8.83 -3.52 -19.70
C ALA A 136 7.89 -4.72 -19.94
N THR A 137 8.36 -5.75 -20.65
CA THR A 137 7.56 -6.97 -20.89
C THR A 137 7.20 -7.68 -19.59
N GLY A 138 8.13 -7.83 -18.66
CA GLY A 138 7.86 -8.48 -17.38
C GLY A 138 6.86 -7.72 -16.52
N ILE A 139 6.91 -6.37 -16.53
CA ILE A 139 5.93 -5.51 -15.85
C ILE A 139 4.52 -5.72 -16.44
N ASP A 140 4.41 -5.74 -17.77
CA ASP A 140 3.14 -5.96 -18.46
C ASP A 140 2.56 -7.36 -18.17
N GLU A 141 3.41 -8.40 -18.15
CA GLU A 141 3.04 -9.79 -17.84
C GLU A 141 2.61 -9.98 -16.38
N MET A 142 3.36 -9.42 -15.42
CA MET A 142 2.97 -9.44 -14.00
C MET A 142 1.62 -8.76 -13.79
N THR A 143 1.40 -7.63 -14.46
CA THR A 143 0.14 -6.90 -14.40
C THR A 143 -1.01 -7.76 -14.94
N GLU A 144 -0.80 -8.40 -16.09
CA GLU A 144 -1.81 -9.31 -16.64
C GLU A 144 -2.11 -10.49 -15.70
N PHE A 145 -1.07 -11.08 -15.13
CA PHE A 145 -1.20 -12.21 -14.22
C PHE A 145 -2.01 -11.85 -12.96
N ALA A 146 -1.73 -10.68 -12.37
CA ALA A 146 -2.45 -10.16 -11.21
C ALA A 146 -3.93 -9.86 -11.53
N LEU A 147 -4.22 -9.37 -12.73
CA LEU A 147 -5.56 -8.91 -13.12
C LEU A 147 -6.42 -9.98 -13.84
N ALA A 148 -5.90 -11.19 -14.02
CA ALA A 148 -6.55 -12.24 -14.81
C ALA A 148 -7.91 -12.72 -14.25
N VAL A 149 -8.18 -12.52 -12.96
CA VAL A 149 -9.41 -12.99 -12.30
C VAL A 149 -10.12 -11.81 -11.63
N PRO A 150 -11.34 -11.44 -12.05
CA PRO A 150 -12.16 -10.42 -11.38
C PRO A 150 -12.41 -10.77 -9.92
N ARG A 151 -12.08 -9.84 -9.03
CA ARG A 151 -12.21 -10.00 -7.57
C ARG A 151 -12.11 -8.62 -6.91
N PRO A 152 -12.66 -8.44 -5.70
CA PRO A 152 -12.50 -7.18 -4.99
C PRO A 152 -11.00 -6.92 -4.72
N PRO A 153 -10.52 -5.70 -4.96
CA PRO A 153 -9.11 -5.38 -4.81
C PRO A 153 -8.75 -5.26 -3.33
N VAL A 154 -7.70 -5.95 -2.89
CA VAL A 154 -7.23 -5.96 -1.50
C VAL A 154 -5.74 -5.61 -1.42
N LEU A 155 -5.30 -5.19 -0.23
CA LEU A 155 -3.90 -4.85 0.04
C LEU A 155 -3.06 -6.08 0.40
N ASN A 156 -3.62 -7.08 1.07
CA ASN A 156 -2.88 -8.22 1.58
C ASN A 156 -3.32 -9.53 0.91
N PRO A 157 -2.38 -10.49 0.70
CA PRO A 157 -0.95 -10.41 1.03
C PRO A 157 -0.17 -9.46 0.10
N CYS A 158 0.67 -8.61 0.70
CA CYS A 158 1.72 -7.89 -0.01
C CYS A 158 3.04 -8.61 0.28
N LEU A 159 3.95 -8.62 -0.71
CA LEU A 159 5.20 -9.42 -0.74
C LEU A 159 5.87 -9.62 0.62
#